data_AF-A0A966XI23-F1
#
_entry.id   AF-A0A966XI23-F1
#
_cell.length_a   1.000
_cell.length_b   1.000
_cell.length_c   1.000
_cell.angle_alpha   90.00
_cell.angle_beta   90.00
_cell.angle_gamma   90.00
#
_symmetry.space_group_name_H-M   'P 1'
#
loop_
_entity.id
_entity.type
_entity.pdbx_description
1 polymer ?
#
loop_
_entity_poly.entity_id
_entity_poly.type
_entity_poly.pdbx_seq_one_letter_code
_entity_poly.pdbx_strand_id
1 'polypeptide(L)'
;MRTSKTRTRSKQNRNRSVGNVVNRVFDSSGPEGKVRGTPQQIIEKYNQLARDAQLSNDRVAAENFQQHAEHYQRMLGMAMKEQDARREQMERENRERQAER
;
A
#
# COMPACT_ATOMS: atom_id res chain seq x y z
N MET A 1 -33.89 28.05 18.90
CA MET A 1 -33.34 27.84 17.54
C MET A 1 -31.84 28.11 17.62
N ARG A 2 -30.85 27.27 17.27
CA ARG A 2 -30.72 26.17 16.30
C ARG A 2 -29.78 25.10 16.86
N THR A 3 -30.11 23.83 16.67
CA THR A 3 -29.27 22.67 16.98
C THR A 3 -28.21 22.50 15.88
N SER A 4 -26.92 22.58 16.23
CA SER A 4 -25.83 22.35 15.27
C SER A 4 -25.41 20.88 15.29
N LYS A 5 -26.30 20.09 14.70
CA LYS A 5 -26.11 18.88 13.90
C LYS A 5 -24.67 18.34 13.78
N THR A 6 -24.45 17.19 14.41
CA THR A 6 -23.60 16.07 13.95
C THR A 6 -22.45 16.40 12.99
N ARG A 7 -21.23 16.52 13.52
CA ARG A 7 -20.02 16.26 12.72
C ARG A 7 -19.89 14.76 12.49
N THR A 8 -20.68 14.23 11.55
CA THR A 8 -20.40 12.96 10.89
C THR A 8 -19.10 13.11 10.10
N ARG A 9 -17.96 12.91 10.77
CA ARG A 9 -16.70 12.61 10.08
C ARG A 9 -16.78 11.16 9.60
N SER A 10 -17.75 10.91 8.71
CA SER A 10 -17.76 9.76 7.80
C SER A 10 -16.58 9.98 6.84
N LYS A 11 -15.36 9.76 7.34
CA LYS A 11 -14.26 9.36 6.48
C LYS A 11 -14.53 7.90 6.20
N GLN A 12 -15.47 7.74 5.27
CA GLN A 12 -15.75 6.57 4.48
C GLN A 12 -14.46 5.77 4.38
N ASN A 13 -14.37 4.76 5.24
CA ASN A 13 -13.48 3.63 5.14
C ASN A 13 -13.98 2.89 3.90
N ARG A 14 -13.76 3.55 2.76
CA ARG A 14 -14.22 3.14 1.45
C ARG A 14 -13.34 1.94 1.25
N ASN A 15 -13.93 0.79 1.53
CA ASN A 15 -13.53 -0.56 1.14
C ASN A 15 -13.25 -0.50 -0.36
N ARG A 16 -12.13 0.14 -0.73
CA ARG A 16 -11.70 0.37 -2.10
C ARG A 16 -11.18 -0.98 -2.49
N SER A 17 -12.11 -1.75 -3.03
CA SER A 17 -11.95 -2.98 -3.80
C SER A 17 -10.52 -3.44 -3.74
N VAL A 18 -10.23 -4.51 -3.00
CA VAL A 18 -8.91 -5.14 -2.89
C VAL A 18 -8.37 -5.61 -4.28
N GLY A 19 -9.06 -5.25 -5.37
CA GLY A 19 -8.58 -5.32 -6.74
C GLY A 19 -7.27 -4.57 -6.94
N ASN A 20 -6.19 -5.35 -6.95
CA ASN A 20 -4.88 -5.05 -7.48
C ASN A 20 -4.12 -3.91 -6.77
N VAL A 21 -3.64 -4.20 -5.56
CA VAL A 21 -2.80 -3.29 -4.75
C VAL A 21 -1.47 -2.97 -5.43
N VAL A 22 -0.91 -3.88 -6.24
CA VAL A 22 0.39 -3.73 -6.92
C VAL A 22 0.44 -2.48 -7.80
N ASN A 23 -0.61 -2.22 -8.58
CA ASN A 23 -0.66 -1.09 -9.52
C ASN A 23 -1.44 0.12 -8.98
N ARG A 24 -1.81 0.10 -7.69
CA ARG A 24 -2.63 1.16 -7.11
C ARG A 24 -1.77 2.36 -6.72
N VAL A 25 -2.21 3.54 -7.12
CA VAL A 25 -1.60 4.79 -6.63
C VAL A 25 -2.10 5.10 -5.23
N PHE A 26 -1.18 5.18 -4.28
CA PHE A 26 -1.42 5.59 -2.90
C PHE A 26 -0.95 7.04 -2.68
N ASP A 27 -1.56 7.69 -1.69
CA ASP A 27 -1.14 9.00 -1.17
C ASP A 27 -0.63 8.76 0.26
N SER A 28 0.68 8.61 0.40
CA SER A 28 1.34 8.43 1.69
C SER A 28 1.63 9.78 2.32
N SER A 29 1.19 9.99 3.56
CA SER A 29 1.47 11.22 4.29
C SER A 29 2.64 10.99 5.25
N GLY A 30 3.86 11.25 4.80
CA GLY A 30 5.08 11.15 5.61
C GLY A 30 5.45 12.49 6.27
N PRO A 31 6.46 12.50 7.16
CA PRO A 31 6.86 13.69 7.93
C PRO A 31 7.40 14.82 7.05
N GLU A 32 8.03 14.51 5.91
CA GLU A 32 8.50 15.49 4.93
C GLU A 32 7.50 15.80 3.80
N GLY A 33 6.25 15.33 3.92
CA GLY A 33 5.17 15.64 2.98
C GLY A 33 4.57 14.43 2.30
N LYS A 34 3.73 14.69 1.30
CA LYS A 34 2.94 13.65 0.63
C LYS A 34 3.78 12.93 -0.43
N VAL A 35 4.00 11.63 -0.23
CA VAL A 35 4.56 10.74 -1.24
C VAL A 35 3.42 10.05 -1.97
N ARG A 36 3.24 10.40 -3.25
CA ARG A 36 2.23 9.80 -4.12
C ARG A 36 2.88 8.91 -5.17
N GLY A 37 2.40 7.68 -5.31
CA GLY A 37 2.93 6.72 -6.29
C GLY A 37 2.34 5.33 -6.14
N THR A 38 2.80 4.39 -6.96
CA THR A 38 2.59 2.96 -6.73
C THR A 38 3.32 2.52 -5.45
N PRO A 39 2.98 1.36 -4.83
CA PRO A 39 3.66 0.91 -3.63
C PRO A 39 5.18 0.80 -3.82
N GLN A 40 5.63 0.31 -4.98
CA GLN A 40 7.05 0.22 -5.32
C GLN A 40 7.73 1.59 -5.30
N GLN A 41 7.15 2.57 -5.99
CA GLN A 41 7.68 3.94 -6.02
C GLN A 41 7.72 4.59 -4.62
N ILE A 42 6.71 4.31 -3.79
CA ILE A 42 6.65 4.82 -2.43
C ILE A 42 7.75 4.20 -1.56
N ILE A 43 7.98 2.88 -1.67
CA ILE A 43 9.05 2.17 -0.97
C ILE A 43 10.41 2.76 -1.33
N GLU A 44 10.70 2.92 -2.63
CA GLU A 44 11.96 3.49 -3.11
C GLU A 44 12.19 4.90 -2.56
N LYS A 45 11.15 5.74 -2.58
CA LYS A 45 11.27 7.10 -2.05
C LYS A 45 11.53 7.13 -0.55
N TYR A 46 10.83 6.31 0.25
CA TYR A 46 11.06 6.27 1.69
C TYR A 46 12.41 5.66 2.05
N ASN A 47 12.91 4.69 1.28
CA ASN A 47 14.27 4.18 1.45
C ASN A 47 15.33 5.24 1.14
N GLN A 48 15.09 6.11 0.15
CA GLN A 48 15.97 7.25 -0.11
C GLN A 48 15.97 8.25 1.04
N LEU A 49 14.78 8.68 1.48
CA LEU A 49 14.63 9.62 2.60
C LEU A 49 15.23 9.07 3.90
N ALA A 50 15.09 7.77 4.15
CA ALA A 50 15.71 7.10 5.30
C ALA A 50 17.24 7.18 5.24
N ARG A 51 17.85 6.96 4.06
CA ARG A 51 19.31 7.08 3.88
C ARG A 51 19.78 8.53 4.07
N ASP A 52 19.04 9.49 3.51
CA ASP A 52 19.38 10.91 3.65
C ASP A 52 19.28 11.36 5.13
N ALA A 53 18.26 10.91 5.86
CA ALA A 53 18.10 11.15 7.30
C ALA A 53 19.21 10.47 8.15
N GLN A 54 19.67 9.28 7.74
CA GLN A 54 20.81 8.63 8.38
C GLN A 54 22.09 9.45 8.20
N LEU A 55 22.32 9.99 7.00
CA LEU A 55 23.50 10.82 6.70
C LEU A 55 23.48 12.17 7.43
N SER A 56 22.29 12.74 7.66
CA SER A 56 22.13 13.96 8.48
C SER A 56 22.11 13.68 10.00
N ASN A 57 22.25 12.41 10.40
CA ASN A 57 22.20 11.94 11.78
C ASN A 57 20.86 12.20 12.50
N ASP A 58 19.77 12.37 11.74
CA ASP A 58 18.40 12.44 12.25
C ASP A 58 17.81 11.03 12.37
N ARG A 59 18.07 10.39 13.51
CA ARG A 59 17.66 9.01 13.78
C ARG A 59 16.14 8.84 13.85
N VAL A 60 15.42 9.85 14.34
CA VAL A 60 13.96 9.78 14.48
C VAL A 60 13.30 9.83 13.12
N ALA A 61 13.76 10.72 12.24
CA ALA A 61 13.28 10.77 10.86
C ALA A 61 13.62 9.47 10.11
N ALA A 62 14.84 8.96 10.27
CA ALA A 62 15.28 7.71 9.64
C ALA A 62 14.37 6.53 10.00
N GLU A 63 14.09 6.31 11.28
CA GLU A 63 13.17 5.25 11.74
C GLU A 63 11.75 5.47 11.21
N ASN A 64 11.28 6.71 11.22
CA ASN A 64 9.95 7.03 10.71
C ASN A 64 9.83 6.68 9.22
N PHE A 65 10.81 7.07 8.40
CA PHE A 65 10.84 6.72 6.98
C PHE A 65 10.95 5.22 6.73
N GLN A 66 11.75 4.50 7.53
CA GLN A 66 11.85 3.05 7.42
C GLN A 66 10.53 2.34 7.73
N GLN A 67 9.79 2.79 8.75
CA GLN A 67 8.46 2.25 9.05
C GLN A 67 7.49 2.44 7.87
N HIS A 68 7.56 3.58 7.19
CA HIS A 68 6.75 3.81 6.00
C HIS A 68 7.15 2.88 4.86
N ALA A 69 8.45 2.73 4.57
CA ALA A 69 8.93 1.78 3.56
C ALA A 69 8.45 0.35 3.86
N GLU A 70 8.61 -0.09 5.11
CA GLU A 70 8.20 -1.42 5.57
C GLU A 70 6.68 -1.65 5.42
N HIS A 71 5.86 -0.65 5.73
CA HIS A 71 4.41 -0.73 5.56
C HIS A 71 4.02 -1.04 4.10
N TYR A 72 4.56 -0.28 3.15
CA TYR A 72 4.26 -0.50 1.73
C TYR A 72 4.89 -1.80 1.21
N GLN A 73 6.04 -2.20 1.73
CA GLN A 73 6.67 -3.47 1.39
C GLN A 73 5.83 -4.67 1.82
N ARG A 74 5.27 -4.65 3.04
CA ARG A 74 4.31 -5.68 3.49
C ARG A 74 3.05 -5.70 2.64
N MET A 75 2.45 -4.55 2.38
CA MET A 75 1.26 -4.46 1.53
C MET A 75 1.51 -4.98 0.11
N LEU A 76 2.64 -4.62 -0.49
CA LEU A 76 3.01 -5.10 -1.82
C LEU A 76 3.29 -6.61 -1.82
N GLY A 77 4.00 -7.12 -0.82
CA GLY A 77 4.29 -8.55 -0.69
C GLY A 77 3.02 -9.40 -0.54
N MET A 78 2.07 -8.94 0.30
CA MET A 78 0.75 -9.57 0.43
C MET A 78 -0.01 -9.57 -0.90
N ALA A 79 0.01 -8.43 -1.61
CA ALA A 79 -0.66 -8.28 -2.89
C ALA A 79 -0.08 -9.18 -3.99
N MET A 80 1.25 -9.29 -4.06
CA MET A 80 1.94 -10.17 -5.00
C MET A 80 1.61 -11.64 -4.72
N LYS A 81 1.61 -12.05 -3.45
CA LYS A 81 1.24 -13.42 -3.05
C LYS A 81 -0.21 -13.75 -3.38
N GLU A 82 -1.14 -12.81 -3.19
CA GLU A 82 -2.55 -13.01 -3.56
C GLU A 82 -2.73 -13.10 -5.09
N GLN A 83 -2.01 -12.29 -5.86
CA GLN A 83 -2.02 -12.39 -7.32
C GLN A 83 -1.52 -13.73 -7.81
N ASP A 84 -0.44 -14.23 -7.22
CA ASP A 84 0.15 -15.52 -7.57
C ASP A 84 -0.81 -16.67 -7.29
N ALA A 85 -1.36 -16.73 -6.06
CA ALA A 85 -2.34 -17.73 -5.67
C ALA A 85 -3.59 -17.72 -6.56
N ARG A 86 -4.05 -16.53 -6.99
CA ARG A 86 -5.20 -16.40 -7.90
C ARG A 86 -4.86 -16.87 -9.32
N ARG A 87 -3.63 -16.64 -9.79
CA ARG A 87 -3.16 -17.16 -11.09
C ARG A 87 -3.11 -18.69 -11.08
N GLU A 88 -2.56 -19.28 -10.03
CA GLU A 88 -2.50 -20.75 -9.87
C GLU A 88 -3.89 -21.39 -9.83
N GLN A 89 -4.85 -20.77 -9.14
CA GLN A 89 -6.25 -21.27 -9.11
C GLN A 89 -6.90 -21.24 -10.49
N MET A 90 -6.73 -20.13 -11.23
CA MET A 90 -7.28 -20.02 -12.59
C MET A 90 -6.63 -21.03 -13.55
N GLU A 91 -5.33 -21.31 -13.39
CA GLU A 91 -4.64 -22.31 -14.22
C GLU A 91 -5.14 -23.74 -13.92
N ARG A 92 -5.36 -24.07 -12.64
CA ARG A 92 -5.96 -25.35 -12.24
C ARG A 92 -7.37 -25.52 -12.79
N GLU A 93 -8.25 -24.54 -12.59
CA GLU A 93 -9.61 -24.59 -13.13
C GLU A 93 -9.62 -24.73 -14.66
N ASN A 94 -8.73 -24.03 -15.35
CA ASN A 94 -8.66 -24.12 -16.82
C ASN A 94 -8.14 -25.49 -17.29
N ARG A 95 -7.24 -26.11 -16.53
CA ARG A 95 -6.74 -27.47 -16.80
C ARG A 95 -7.81 -28.53 -16.53
N GLU A 96 -8.60 -28.38 -15.47
CA GLU A 96 -9.73 -29.28 -15.17
C GLU A 96 -10.82 -29.18 -16.25
N ARG A 97 -11.19 -27.96 -16.67
CA ARG A 97 -12.15 -27.76 -17.78
C ARG A 97 -11.67 -28.31 -19.13
N GLN A 98 -10.36 -28.36 -19.36
CA GLN A 98 -9.79 -28.97 -20.56
C GLN A 98 -9.74 -30.50 -20.48
N ALA A 99 -9.63 -31.07 -19.28
CA ALA A 99 -9.64 -32.52 -19.08
C ALA A 99 -11.06 -33.12 -19.12
N GLU A 100 -12.09 -32.31 -18.88
CA GLU A 100 -13.51 -32.72 -18.92
C GLU A 100 -14.16 -32.56 -20.31
N ARG A 101 -13.40 -32.11 -21.32
CA ARG A 101 -13.82 -32.03 -22.73
C ARG A 101 -13.21 -33.15 -23.56
#